data_AF-A0A1E3Z0F9-F1
#
_entry.id   AF-A0A1E3Z0F9-F1
#
_cell.length_a   1.000
_cell.length_b   1.000
_cell.length_c   1.000
_cell.angle_alpha   90.00
_cell.angle_beta   90.00
_cell.angle_gamma   90.00
#
_symmetry.space_group_name_H-M   'P 1'
#
loop_
_entity.id
_entity.type
_entity.pdbx_description
1 polymer ?
#
loop_
_entity_poly.entity_id
_entity_poly.type
_entity_poly.pdbx_seq_one_letter_code
_entity_poly.pdbx_strand_id
1 'polypeptide(L)'
;MTSANSPVLPLVRCAAIGPESCRRTALILAEAQDSNGGKFDASMACIAAWTGLSKVQARKHVHALVRMDVLRVLANANGGDPLAWPVYQFNVLRLRALGQHPGGTPDMFSASAPPRRSFDALNGTDGGKEIVAMAIEILGRPGKREVRFVREAPQGDIAYGRTHLQALLLPTFAKGAWTGWLNPQEGAPDWADPVYTPSDTVERLRQWAQSVALGRVESIETA
;
A
#
# COMPACT_ATOMS: atom_id res chain seq x y z
N MET A 1 12.75 -17.22 -2.92
CA MET A 1 12.83 -15.79 -2.54
C MET A 1 12.49 -14.96 -3.77
N THR A 2 11.20 -14.78 -4.04
CA THR A 2 10.73 -13.89 -5.12
C THR A 2 10.74 -12.47 -4.56
N SER A 3 11.55 -11.59 -5.15
CA SER A 3 11.53 -10.16 -4.83
C SER A 3 10.11 -9.66 -4.99
N ALA A 4 9.45 -9.26 -3.89
CA ALA A 4 8.11 -8.69 -3.95
C ALA A 4 8.18 -7.41 -4.80
N ASN A 5 7.65 -7.46 -6.03
CA ASN A 5 7.62 -6.29 -6.90
C ASN A 5 6.76 -5.23 -6.24
N SER A 6 7.36 -4.06 -5.98
CA SER A 6 6.69 -2.96 -5.30
C SER A 6 5.53 -2.42 -6.16
N PRO A 7 4.37 -2.09 -5.57
CA PRO A 7 3.23 -1.58 -6.31
C PRO A 7 3.56 -0.24 -6.97
N VAL A 8 3.15 -0.06 -8.22
CA VAL A 8 3.43 1.13 -9.04
C VAL A 8 2.26 2.09 -9.15
N LEU A 9 1.02 1.63 -8.91
CA LEU A 9 -0.16 2.50 -8.92
C LEU A 9 -0.02 3.73 -8.01
N PRO A 10 0.50 3.61 -6.77
CA PRO A 10 0.68 4.77 -5.91
C PRO A 10 1.68 5.79 -6.48
N LEU A 11 2.72 5.31 -7.17
CA LEU A 11 3.71 6.18 -7.81
C LEU A 11 3.13 6.93 -9.01
N VAL A 12 2.28 6.28 -9.80
CA VAL A 12 1.57 6.91 -10.93
C VAL A 12 0.58 7.98 -10.46
N ARG A 13 -0.08 7.78 -9.31
CA ARG A 13 -0.99 8.80 -8.74
C ARG A 13 -0.29 10.10 -8.42
N CYS A 14 0.96 10.02 -7.97
CA CYS A 14 1.74 11.16 -7.50
C CYS A 14 2.62 11.78 -8.58
N ALA A 15 2.96 11.03 -9.62
CA ALA A 15 3.69 11.57 -10.75
C ALA A 15 2.86 12.66 -11.46
N ALA A 16 3.47 13.80 -11.74
CA ALA A 16 2.86 14.85 -12.56
C ALA A 16 2.80 14.45 -14.04
N ILE A 17 1.91 13.51 -14.35
CA ILE A 17 1.63 13.05 -15.71
C ILE A 17 0.51 13.93 -16.26
N GLY A 18 0.85 14.81 -17.20
CA GLY A 18 -0.11 15.55 -18.01
C GLY A 18 -0.16 15.00 -19.44
N PRO A 19 -1.26 15.23 -20.19
CA PRO A 19 -2.57 15.74 -19.74
C PRO A 19 -3.39 14.69 -18.95
N GLU A 20 -4.48 15.10 -18.29
CA GLU A 20 -5.28 14.25 -17.39
C GLU A 20 -5.80 12.94 -18.04
N SER A 21 -6.13 12.98 -19.34
CA SER A 21 -6.50 11.77 -20.09
C SER A 21 -5.36 10.76 -20.18
N CYS A 22 -4.11 11.24 -20.31
CA CYS A 22 -2.92 10.38 -20.28
C CYS A 22 -2.66 9.81 -18.89
N ARG A 23 -2.91 10.60 -17.85
CA ARG A 23 -2.81 10.17 -16.45
C ARG A 23 -3.82 9.07 -16.13
N ARG A 24 -5.07 9.23 -16.56
CA ARG A 24 -6.12 8.22 -16.40
C ARG A 24 -5.73 6.90 -17.06
N THR A 25 -5.19 6.94 -18.27
CA THR A 25 -4.63 5.75 -18.93
C THR A 25 -3.51 5.13 -18.09
N ALA A 26 -2.58 5.93 -17.58
CA ALA A 26 -1.48 5.42 -16.76
C ALA A 26 -1.96 4.71 -15.47
N LEU A 27 -2.99 5.24 -14.80
CA LEU A 27 -3.55 4.63 -13.59
C LEU A 27 -4.13 3.23 -13.86
N ILE A 28 -4.90 3.09 -14.94
CA ILE A 28 -5.51 1.81 -15.33
C ILE A 28 -4.43 0.78 -15.68
N LEU A 29 -3.37 1.21 -16.37
CA LEU A 29 -2.24 0.33 -16.67
C LEU A 29 -1.44 -0.07 -15.42
N ALA A 30 -1.34 0.83 -14.45
CA ALA A 30 -0.63 0.57 -13.20
C ALA A 30 -1.39 -0.43 -12.31
N GLU A 31 -2.73 -0.36 -12.28
CA GLU A 31 -3.57 -1.40 -11.68
C GLU A 31 -3.32 -2.77 -12.32
N ALA A 32 -3.29 -2.84 -13.65
CA ALA A 32 -2.98 -4.07 -14.37
C ALA A 32 -1.58 -4.61 -14.05
N GLN A 33 -0.58 -3.73 -13.89
CA GLN A 33 0.78 -4.16 -13.50
C GLN A 33 0.82 -4.72 -12.08
N ASP A 34 0.14 -4.06 -11.14
CA ASP A 34 0.12 -4.45 -9.73
C ASP A 34 -0.61 -5.78 -9.54
N SER A 35 -1.68 -6.04 -10.31
CA SER A 35 -2.35 -7.35 -10.33
C SER A 35 -1.50 -8.47 -10.95
N ASN A 36 -0.61 -8.16 -11.89
CA ASN A 36 0.21 -9.15 -12.60
C ASN A 36 1.64 -9.29 -12.03
N GLY A 37 1.90 -8.72 -10.86
CA GLY A 37 3.16 -8.91 -10.15
C GLY A 37 4.36 -8.20 -10.77
N GLY A 38 4.18 -7.00 -11.35
CA GLY A 38 5.27 -6.06 -11.67
C GLY A 38 5.58 -5.84 -13.16
N LYS A 39 4.89 -6.55 -14.06
CA LYS A 39 4.84 -6.28 -15.51
C LYS A 39 3.47 -6.71 -16.03
N PHE A 40 3.08 -6.25 -17.22
CA PHE A 40 1.85 -6.72 -17.85
C PHE A 40 2.03 -6.87 -19.36
N ASP A 41 1.42 -7.91 -19.91
CA ASP A 41 1.28 -8.16 -21.33
C ASP A 41 -0.09 -7.65 -21.81
N ALA A 42 -0.09 -6.81 -22.85
CA ALA A 42 -1.35 -6.30 -23.39
C ALA A 42 -1.22 -5.86 -24.85
N SER A 43 -2.17 -6.25 -25.68
CA SER A 43 -2.31 -5.63 -27.01
C SER A 43 -2.88 -4.21 -26.90
N MET A 44 -2.68 -3.37 -27.92
CA MET A 44 -3.37 -2.06 -27.98
C MET A 44 -4.89 -2.19 -27.97
N ALA A 45 -5.45 -3.31 -28.44
CA ALA A 45 -6.89 -3.55 -28.37
C ALA A 45 -7.36 -3.77 -26.93
N CYS A 46 -6.59 -4.52 -26.13
CA CYS A 46 -6.85 -4.72 -24.70
C CYS A 46 -6.77 -3.39 -23.93
N ILE A 47 -5.73 -2.60 -24.16
CA ILE A 47 -5.56 -1.29 -23.49
C ILE A 47 -6.70 -0.34 -23.86
N ALA A 48 -7.11 -0.31 -25.13
CA ALA A 48 -8.27 0.48 -25.57
C ALA A 48 -9.55 0.07 -24.83
N ALA A 49 -9.79 -1.23 -24.69
CA ALA A 49 -10.93 -1.76 -23.94
C ALA A 49 -10.87 -1.39 -22.45
N TRP A 50 -9.72 -1.58 -21.77
CA TRP A 50 -9.55 -1.24 -20.36
C TRP A 50 -9.76 0.24 -20.07
N THR A 51 -9.33 1.11 -20.99
CA THR A 51 -9.41 2.56 -20.83
C THR A 51 -10.73 3.17 -21.32
N GLY A 52 -11.56 2.40 -22.03
CA GLY A 52 -12.76 2.91 -22.69
C GLY A 52 -12.47 3.88 -23.84
N LEU A 53 -11.27 3.83 -24.42
CA LEU A 53 -10.81 4.74 -25.48
C LEU A 53 -10.76 4.03 -26.84
N SER A 54 -10.69 4.80 -27.93
CA SER A 54 -10.36 4.22 -29.24
C SER A 54 -8.91 3.71 -29.28
N LYS A 55 -8.62 2.72 -30.14
CA LYS A 55 -7.24 2.20 -30.34
C LYS A 55 -6.23 3.31 -30.67
N VAL A 56 -6.65 4.33 -31.41
CA VAL A 56 -5.80 5.47 -31.81
C VAL A 56 -5.47 6.35 -30.59
N GLN A 57 -6.46 6.66 -29.75
CA GLN A 57 -6.25 7.44 -28.53
C GLN A 57 -5.42 6.67 -27.50
N ALA A 58 -5.72 5.38 -27.28
CA ALA A 58 -4.94 4.52 -26.40
C ALA A 58 -3.46 4.48 -26.83
N ARG A 59 -3.21 4.26 -28.13
CA ARG A 59 -1.85 4.32 -28.69
C ARG A 59 -1.19 5.67 -28.43
N LYS A 60 -1.88 6.79 -28.69
CA LYS A 60 -1.34 8.13 -28.43
C LYS A 60 -0.88 8.30 -26.97
N HIS A 61 -1.69 7.86 -26.01
CA HIS A 61 -1.36 7.98 -24.58
C HIS A 61 -0.23 7.03 -24.17
N VAL A 62 -0.24 5.77 -24.64
CA VAL A 62 0.86 4.83 -24.37
C VAL A 62 2.19 5.36 -24.92
N HIS A 63 2.21 5.85 -26.16
CA HIS A 63 3.41 6.47 -26.73
C HIS A 63 3.86 7.72 -25.96
N ALA A 64 2.93 8.52 -25.44
CA ALA A 64 3.27 9.65 -24.58
C ALA A 64 3.95 9.18 -23.28
N LEU A 65 3.42 8.14 -22.61
CA LEU A 65 4.01 7.54 -21.41
C LEU A 65 5.41 6.96 -21.68
N VAL A 66 5.60 6.33 -22.83
CA VAL A 66 6.91 5.83 -23.27
C VAL A 66 7.88 6.99 -23.53
N ARG A 67 7.44 8.04 -24.22
CA ARG A 67 8.25 9.23 -24.50
C ARG A 67 8.66 9.98 -23.22
N MET A 68 7.84 9.93 -22.17
CA MET A 68 8.16 10.48 -20.84
C MET A 68 9.10 9.60 -20.00
N ASP A 69 9.51 8.44 -20.55
CA ASP A 69 10.24 7.36 -19.86
C ASP A 69 9.52 6.84 -18.61
N VAL A 70 8.20 7.01 -18.55
CA VAL A 70 7.34 6.53 -17.45
C VAL A 70 6.99 5.07 -17.65
N LEU A 71 6.78 4.66 -18.90
CA LEU A 71 6.45 3.29 -19.29
C LEU A 71 7.51 2.75 -20.24
N ARG A 72 8.01 1.55 -19.99
CA ARG A 72 8.98 0.86 -20.84
C ARG A 72 8.30 -0.31 -21.52
N VAL A 73 8.67 -0.54 -22.77
CA VAL A 73 8.26 -1.74 -23.52
C VAL A 73 9.44 -2.71 -23.49
N LEU A 74 9.31 -3.77 -22.70
CA LEU A 74 10.38 -4.74 -22.45
C LEU A 74 10.51 -5.78 -23.57
N ALA A 75 9.39 -6.12 -24.21
CA ALA A 75 9.35 -7.09 -25.29
C ALA A 75 8.27 -6.72 -26.31
N ASN A 76 8.51 -7.13 -27.55
CA ASN A 76 7.62 -6.96 -28.69
C ASN A 76 7.12 -5.51 -28.94
N ALA A 77 8.04 -4.53 -28.88
CA ALA A 77 7.70 -3.12 -29.04
C ALA A 77 7.16 -2.75 -30.44
N ASN A 78 7.61 -3.46 -31.48
CA ASN A 78 7.31 -3.16 -32.88
C ASN A 78 6.35 -4.18 -33.54
N GLY A 79 5.81 -5.14 -32.78
CA GLY A 79 4.91 -6.16 -33.33
C GLY A 79 5.64 -7.18 -34.22
N GLY A 80 6.70 -7.80 -33.69
CA GLY A 80 7.40 -8.95 -34.26
C GLY A 80 6.51 -10.20 -34.33
N ASP A 81 6.76 -11.23 -33.52
CA ASP A 81 5.96 -12.46 -33.56
C ASP A 81 4.45 -12.15 -33.40
N PRO A 82 3.59 -12.53 -34.37
CA PRO A 82 2.15 -12.28 -34.32
C PRO A 82 1.44 -12.89 -33.10
N LEU A 83 2.04 -13.91 -32.48
CA LEU A 83 1.50 -14.58 -31.31
C LEU A 83 2.00 -14.00 -29.98
N ALA A 84 3.04 -13.16 -29.99
CA ALA A 84 3.58 -12.54 -28.79
C ALA A 84 2.89 -11.21 -28.50
N TRP A 85 2.46 -10.97 -27.26
CA TRP A 85 1.95 -9.65 -26.86
C TRP A 85 3.08 -8.73 -26.40
N PRO A 86 2.97 -7.40 -26.62
CA PRO A 86 3.91 -6.45 -26.03
C PRO A 86 3.88 -6.52 -24.52
N VAL A 87 5.07 -6.53 -23.90
CA VAL A 87 5.23 -6.56 -22.44
C VAL A 87 5.66 -5.18 -21.98
N TYR A 88 4.90 -4.62 -21.04
CA TYR A 88 5.14 -3.29 -20.49
C TYR A 88 5.55 -3.36 -19.04
N GLN A 89 6.34 -2.37 -18.62
CA GLN A 89 6.70 -2.16 -17.23
C GLN A 89 6.87 -0.66 -16.94
N PHE A 90 6.31 -0.18 -15.83
CA PHE A 90 6.53 1.17 -15.36
C PHE A 90 7.95 1.37 -14.84
N ASN A 91 8.55 2.51 -15.20
CA ASN A 91 9.83 2.95 -14.69
C ASN A 91 9.64 3.61 -13.31
N VAL A 92 9.88 2.83 -12.26
CA VAL A 92 9.74 3.26 -10.86
C VAL A 92 10.61 4.49 -10.53
N LEU A 93 11.85 4.54 -11.04
CA LEU A 93 12.76 5.66 -10.78
C LEU A 93 12.24 6.95 -11.41
N ARG A 94 11.72 6.86 -12.65
CA ARG A 94 11.15 8.03 -13.34
C ARG A 94 9.87 8.52 -12.67
N LEU A 95 8.99 7.60 -12.27
CA LEU A 95 7.77 7.96 -11.53
C LEU A 95 8.08 8.66 -10.21
N ARG A 96 9.10 8.18 -9.47
CA ARG A 96 9.57 8.85 -8.25
C ARG A 96 10.10 10.24 -8.54
N ALA A 97 10.92 10.41 -9.58
CA ALA A 97 11.43 11.72 -9.98
C ALA A 97 10.29 12.69 -10.38
N LEU A 98 9.26 12.21 -11.07
CA LEU A 98 8.08 13.02 -11.43
C LEU A 98 7.12 13.27 -10.25
N GLY A 99 7.23 12.49 -9.17
CA GLY A 99 6.49 12.68 -7.92
C GLY A 99 7.21 13.59 -6.92
N GLN A 100 8.48 13.95 -7.15
CA GLN A 100 9.23 14.88 -6.32
C GLN A 100 8.88 16.33 -6.70
N HIS A 101 7.69 16.78 -6.32
CA HIS A 101 7.33 18.20 -6.35
C HIS A 101 7.40 18.81 -4.94
N PRO A 102 7.89 20.06 -4.78
CA PRO A 102 7.82 20.75 -3.50
C PRO A 102 6.35 20.85 -3.05
N GLY A 103 5.99 20.15 -1.97
CA GLY A 103 4.63 20.11 -1.43
C GLY A 103 3.78 18.89 -1.81
N GLY A 104 4.31 17.93 -2.57
CA GLY A 104 3.59 16.70 -2.93
C GLY A 104 4.39 15.44 -2.57
N THR A 105 4.35 14.99 -1.31
CA THR A 105 4.95 13.71 -0.94
C THR A 105 4.11 12.57 -1.54
N PRO A 106 4.71 11.63 -2.30
CA PRO A 106 3.96 10.55 -2.91
C PRO A 106 3.27 9.66 -1.87
N ASP A 107 1.95 9.58 -1.93
CA ASP A 107 1.18 8.66 -1.10
C ASP A 107 1.29 7.24 -1.64
N MET A 108 2.15 6.43 -1.01
CA MET A 108 2.33 5.03 -1.40
C MET A 108 1.19 4.10 -0.96
N PHE A 109 0.09 4.64 -0.40
CA PHE A 109 -1.01 3.87 0.19
C PHE A 109 -2.29 3.91 -0.64
N SER A 110 -2.17 3.48 -1.88
CA SER A 110 -3.32 2.97 -2.62
C SER A 110 -3.20 1.46 -2.83
N ALA A 111 -3.03 0.70 -1.75
CA ALA A 111 -3.28 -0.73 -1.84
C ALA A 111 -4.80 -0.95 -1.90
N SER A 112 -5.27 -1.82 -2.80
CA SER A 112 -6.69 -2.22 -2.88
C SER A 112 -7.18 -2.88 -1.58
N ALA A 113 -6.25 -3.35 -0.73
CA ALA A 113 -6.50 -3.80 0.63
C ALA A 113 -5.52 -3.11 1.61
N PRO A 114 -5.97 -2.70 2.81
CA PRO A 114 -5.11 -2.11 3.85
C PRO A 114 -3.91 -3.01 4.18
N PRO A 115 -2.69 -2.46 4.33
CA PRO A 115 -1.56 -3.23 4.83
C PRO A 115 -1.88 -3.82 6.20
N ARG A 116 -1.75 -5.14 6.32
CA ARG A 116 -2.04 -5.93 7.52
C ARG A 116 -0.78 -6.63 8.02
N ARG A 117 -0.61 -6.71 9.33
CA ARG A 117 0.43 -7.53 9.98
C ARG A 117 -0.13 -8.24 11.21
N SER A 118 0.07 -9.55 11.28
CA SER A 118 -0.26 -10.36 12.45
C SER A 118 0.81 -10.22 13.53
N PHE A 119 0.40 -10.34 14.79
CA PHE A 119 1.25 -10.29 15.98
C PHE A 119 0.60 -11.01 17.16
N ASP A 120 1.41 -11.36 18.14
CA ASP A 120 0.95 -12.02 19.37
C ASP A 120 0.73 -10.99 20.49
N ALA A 121 -0.43 -11.09 21.14
CA ALA A 121 -0.74 -10.38 22.38
C ALA A 121 -1.01 -11.38 23.51
N LEU A 122 -1.06 -10.90 24.74
CA LEU A 122 -1.34 -11.70 25.92
C LEU A 122 -2.74 -11.40 26.43
N ASN A 123 -3.55 -12.43 26.62
CA ASN A 123 -4.81 -12.30 27.36
C ASN A 123 -4.48 -12.02 28.83
N GLY A 124 -5.18 -11.07 29.47
CA GLY A 124 -4.74 -10.58 30.77
C GLY A 124 -5.80 -9.97 31.67
N THR A 125 -6.55 -10.83 32.36
CA THR A 125 -7.14 -10.50 33.67
C THR A 125 -6.82 -11.54 34.76
N ASP A 126 -6.58 -12.82 34.46
CA ASP A 126 -6.33 -13.84 35.51
C ASP A 126 -5.20 -14.84 35.16
N GLY A 127 -4.02 -14.65 35.75
CA GLY A 127 -3.02 -15.69 36.08
C GLY A 127 -2.36 -16.53 34.97
N GLY A 128 -2.96 -16.64 33.78
CA GLY A 128 -2.48 -17.40 32.63
C GLY A 128 -2.15 -16.46 31.47
N LYS A 129 -0.91 -16.49 31.00
CA LYS A 129 -0.49 -15.78 29.79
C LYS A 129 -0.89 -16.59 28.56
N GLU A 130 -2.18 -16.59 28.21
CA GLU A 130 -2.60 -17.14 26.93
C GLU A 130 -2.15 -16.20 25.81
N ILE A 131 -1.52 -16.78 24.78
CA ILE A 131 -1.13 -16.03 23.58
C ILE A 131 -2.35 -15.94 22.66
N VAL A 132 -2.69 -14.71 22.30
CA VAL A 132 -3.81 -14.38 21.41
C VAL A 132 -3.26 -13.85 20.10
N ALA A 133 -3.70 -14.44 18.99
CA ALA A 133 -3.39 -13.97 17.66
C ALA A 133 -4.16 -12.67 17.36
N MET A 134 -3.41 -11.61 17.05
CA MET A 134 -3.92 -10.29 16.71
C MET A 134 -3.42 -9.88 15.33
N ALA A 135 -4.08 -8.90 14.73
CA ALA A 135 -3.56 -8.19 13.58
C ALA A 135 -3.75 -6.68 13.71
N ILE A 136 -2.82 -5.96 13.08
CA ILE A 136 -2.88 -4.51 12.92
C ILE A 136 -3.01 -4.17 11.44
N GLU A 137 -3.86 -3.20 11.15
CA GLU A 137 -4.10 -2.72 9.79
C GLU A 137 -3.95 -1.20 9.73
N ILE A 138 -3.31 -0.70 8.68
CA ILE A 138 -3.17 0.74 8.44
C ILE A 138 -4.25 1.18 7.44
N LEU A 139 -5.17 2.00 7.92
CA LEU A 139 -6.32 2.51 7.20
C LEU A 139 -6.17 4.01 6.90
N GLY A 140 -6.97 4.49 5.95
CA GLY A 140 -7.10 5.91 5.65
C GLY A 140 -6.05 6.45 4.68
N ARG A 141 -6.02 7.78 4.55
CA ARG A 141 -5.14 8.54 3.63
C ARG A 141 -3.98 9.17 4.42
N PRO A 142 -2.84 9.53 3.80
CA PRO A 142 -1.78 10.32 4.43
C PRO A 142 -2.33 11.53 5.19
N GLY A 143 -1.67 11.86 6.31
CA GLY A 143 -2.13 12.92 7.21
C GLY A 143 -3.40 12.59 8.01
N LYS A 144 -4.14 11.53 7.64
CA LYS A 144 -5.34 11.03 8.33
C LYS A 144 -5.30 9.51 8.51
N ARG A 145 -4.10 8.92 8.58
CA ARG A 145 -3.95 7.47 8.73
C ARG A 145 -4.29 7.05 10.14
N GLU A 146 -4.95 5.91 10.23
CA GLU A 146 -5.35 5.28 11.47
C GLU A 146 -4.91 3.84 11.46
N VAL A 147 -4.64 3.30 12.64
CA VAL A 147 -4.43 1.88 12.83
C VAL A 147 -5.67 1.26 13.43
N ARG A 148 -6.06 0.10 12.90
CA ARG A 148 -7.11 -0.76 13.45
C ARG A 148 -6.45 -2.01 14.00
N PHE A 149 -6.85 -2.40 15.20
CA PHE A 149 -6.44 -3.66 15.82
C PHE A 149 -7.61 -4.63 15.80
N VAL A 150 -7.31 -5.88 15.46
CA VAL A 150 -8.28 -6.97 15.48
C VAL A 150 -7.70 -8.20 16.15
N ARG A 151 -8.54 -8.98 16.81
CA ARG A 151 -8.23 -10.35 17.21
C ARG A 151 -8.62 -11.27 16.07
N GLU A 152 -7.69 -12.11 15.64
CA GLU A 152 -7.91 -13.08 14.58
C GLU A 152 -8.71 -14.25 15.18
N ALA A 153 -9.90 -14.54 14.63
CA ALA A 153 -10.72 -15.65 15.09
C ALA A 153 -11.32 -16.43 13.90
N PRO A 154 -11.57 -17.75 14.05
CA PRO A 154 -12.07 -18.59 12.95
C PRO A 154 -13.40 -18.13 12.35
N GLN A 155 -14.22 -17.43 13.13
CA GLN A 155 -15.56 -16.95 12.76
C GLN A 155 -15.53 -15.53 12.16
N GLY A 156 -14.34 -14.95 12.01
CA GLY A 156 -14.13 -13.58 11.57
C GLY A 156 -13.36 -12.76 12.60
N ASP A 157 -12.71 -11.70 12.13
CA ASP A 157 -11.96 -10.78 12.98
C ASP A 157 -12.85 -10.05 13.98
N ILE A 158 -12.39 -9.92 15.22
CA ILE A 158 -13.06 -9.14 16.27
C ILE A 158 -12.30 -7.83 16.45
N ALA A 159 -13.00 -6.70 16.48
CA ALA A 159 -12.35 -5.39 16.61
C ALA A 159 -11.88 -5.10 18.05
N TYR A 160 -10.63 -4.69 18.20
CA TYR A 160 -9.94 -4.45 19.49
C TYR A 160 -9.39 -3.02 19.61
N GLY A 161 -9.91 -2.11 18.78
CA GLY A 161 -9.63 -0.69 18.90
C GLY A 161 -9.15 -0.05 17.60
N ARG A 162 -9.16 1.29 17.62
CA ARG A 162 -8.69 2.13 16.53
C ARG A 162 -8.00 3.36 17.12
N THR A 163 -6.89 3.78 16.54
CA THR A 163 -6.22 5.04 16.93
C THR A 163 -5.53 5.67 15.72
N HIS A 164 -5.11 6.93 15.85
CA HIS A 164 -4.29 7.58 14.84
C HIS A 164 -2.94 6.88 14.71
N LEU A 165 -2.43 6.74 13.48
CA LEU A 165 -1.12 6.15 13.22
C LEU A 165 -0.02 6.84 14.05
N GLN A 166 -0.13 8.16 14.27
CA GLN A 166 0.81 8.92 15.09
C GLN A 166 0.99 8.33 16.49
N ALA A 167 -0.08 7.85 17.14
CA ALA A 167 0.00 7.26 18.48
C ALA A 167 0.87 6.00 18.52
N LEU A 168 0.89 5.22 17.43
CA LEU A 168 1.76 4.05 17.30
C LEU A 168 3.22 4.43 16.99
N LEU A 169 3.43 5.54 16.29
CA LEU A 169 4.77 5.98 15.86
C LEU A 169 5.56 6.68 16.98
N LEU A 170 4.86 7.21 17.99
CA LEU A 170 5.48 7.83 19.15
C LEU A 170 6.28 6.80 19.97
N PRO A 171 7.40 7.22 20.59
CA PRO A 171 8.08 6.40 21.59
C PRO A 171 7.11 6.02 22.72
N THR A 172 7.20 4.81 23.26
CA THR A 172 6.25 4.28 24.27
C THR A 172 6.15 5.11 25.55
N PHE A 173 7.18 5.91 25.88
CA PHE A 173 7.19 6.82 27.02
C PHE A 173 6.57 8.19 26.73
N ALA A 174 6.25 8.51 25.47
CA ALA A 174 5.69 9.80 25.11
C ALA A 174 4.19 9.87 25.45
N LYS A 175 3.73 11.05 25.88
CA LYS A 175 2.31 11.28 26.15
C LYS A 175 1.49 11.07 24.87
N GLY A 176 0.46 10.22 24.96
CA GLY A 176 -0.39 9.86 23.82
C GLY A 176 0.15 8.73 22.94
N ALA A 177 1.31 8.15 23.28
CA ALA A 177 1.77 6.91 22.67
C ALA A 177 0.84 5.75 23.03
N TRP A 178 0.72 4.79 22.11
CA TRP A 178 0.02 3.55 22.39
C TRP A 178 0.83 2.70 23.38
N THR A 179 0.20 2.31 24.48
CA THR A 179 0.84 1.63 25.63
C THR A 179 0.84 0.11 25.53
N GLY A 180 0.36 -0.44 24.41
CA GLY A 180 0.27 -1.89 24.16
C GLY A 180 -1.05 -2.53 24.61
N TRP A 181 -1.85 -1.84 25.44
CA TRP A 181 -3.18 -2.32 25.83
C TRP A 181 -4.19 -2.15 24.70
N LEU A 182 -5.03 -3.17 24.51
CA LEU A 182 -6.14 -3.19 23.56
C LEU A 182 -7.38 -3.72 24.26
N ASN A 183 -8.50 -3.02 24.05
CA ASN A 183 -9.78 -3.41 24.59
C ASN A 183 -10.69 -3.85 23.44
N PRO A 184 -11.50 -4.91 23.63
CA PRO A 184 -12.56 -5.25 22.69
C PRO A 184 -13.49 -4.04 22.45
N GLN A 185 -13.92 -3.85 21.20
CA GLN A 185 -14.88 -2.79 20.87
C GLN A 185 -16.31 -3.16 21.27
N GLU A 186 -17.18 -2.16 21.32
CA GLU A 186 -18.61 -2.36 21.53
C GLU A 186 -19.18 -3.35 20.51
N GLY A 187 -19.92 -4.36 20.99
CA GLY A 187 -20.44 -5.46 20.17
C GLY A 187 -19.49 -6.65 20.01
N ALA A 188 -18.31 -6.63 20.64
CA ALA A 188 -17.48 -7.82 20.74
C ALA A 188 -18.17 -8.92 21.59
N PRO A 189 -17.87 -10.21 21.35
CA PRO A 189 -18.41 -11.30 22.16
C PRO A 189 -18.06 -11.17 23.65
N ASP A 190 -18.92 -11.66 24.53
CA ASP A 190 -18.76 -11.55 26.00
C ASP A 190 -17.48 -12.20 26.55
N TRP A 191 -16.90 -13.15 25.80
CA TRP A 191 -15.63 -13.79 26.14
C TRP A 191 -14.39 -13.00 25.71
N ALA A 192 -14.57 -11.90 24.96
CA ALA A 192 -13.47 -11.08 24.50
C ALA A 192 -12.96 -10.24 25.67
N ASP A 193 -11.80 -10.62 26.21
CA ASP A 193 -11.14 -9.91 27.29
C ASP A 193 -10.11 -8.89 26.77
N PRO A 194 -9.75 -7.86 27.57
CA PRO A 194 -8.62 -6.99 27.27
C PRO A 194 -7.32 -7.77 27.06
N VAL A 195 -6.51 -7.33 26.08
CA VAL A 195 -5.21 -7.94 25.79
C VAL A 195 -4.08 -6.93 25.93
N TYR A 196 -2.91 -7.43 26.32
CA TYR A 196 -1.69 -6.66 26.45
C TYR A 196 -0.68 -7.08 25.39
N THR A 197 -0.18 -6.10 24.63
CA THR A 197 0.91 -6.28 23.66
C THR A 197 2.25 -6.00 24.33
N PRO A 198 3.16 -6.98 24.42
CA PRO A 198 4.49 -6.78 24.98
C PRO A 198 5.28 -5.66 24.28
N SER A 199 6.13 -4.97 25.04
CA SER A 199 6.86 -3.78 24.54
C SER A 199 7.75 -4.06 23.33
N ASP A 200 8.34 -5.26 23.24
CA ASP A 200 9.13 -5.69 22.09
C ASP A 200 8.26 -5.91 20.83
N THR A 201 7.04 -6.44 21.01
CA THR A 201 6.05 -6.52 19.92
C THR A 201 5.59 -5.13 19.49
N VAL A 202 5.30 -4.23 20.44
CA VAL A 202 4.95 -2.82 20.14
C VAL A 202 6.05 -2.17 19.30
N GLU A 203 7.31 -2.38 19.66
CA GLU A 203 8.46 -1.85 18.93
C GLU A 203 8.55 -2.41 17.50
N ARG A 204 8.35 -3.72 17.32
CA ARG A 204 8.30 -4.33 15.98
C ARG A 204 7.13 -3.80 15.15
N LEU A 205 5.98 -3.57 15.76
CA LEU A 205 4.81 -2.99 15.09
C LEU A 205 5.05 -1.53 14.72
N ARG A 206 5.75 -0.76 15.57
CA ARG A 206 6.17 0.61 15.27
C ARG A 206 7.12 0.65 14.08
N GLN A 207 8.17 -0.17 14.08
CA GLN A 207 9.13 -0.25 12.97
C GLN A 207 8.45 -0.69 11.69
N TRP A 208 7.53 -1.66 11.77
CA TRP A 208 6.70 -2.05 10.64
C TRP A 208 5.86 -0.89 10.14
N ALA A 209 5.12 -0.23 11.03
CA ALA A 209 4.25 0.88 10.69
C ALA A 209 5.05 2.04 10.09
N GLN A 210 6.26 2.33 10.57
CA GLN A 210 7.20 3.25 9.93
C GLN A 210 7.60 2.74 8.54
N SER A 211 8.07 1.50 8.42
CA SER A 211 8.50 0.95 7.12
C SER A 211 7.39 0.98 6.07
N VAL A 212 6.15 0.75 6.51
CA VAL A 212 4.95 0.79 5.69
C VAL A 212 4.60 2.24 5.41
N ALA A 213 4.43 3.09 6.44
CA ALA A 213 3.97 4.49 6.35
C ALA A 213 4.85 5.37 5.48
N LEU A 214 6.16 5.11 5.51
CA LEU A 214 7.20 5.94 4.92
C LEU A 214 7.70 5.42 3.56
N GLY A 215 7.23 4.25 3.12
CA GLY A 215 7.93 3.32 2.23
C GLY A 215 9.30 3.80 1.72
N ARG A 216 10.28 3.75 2.62
CA ARG A 216 11.66 4.25 2.39
C ARG A 216 11.71 5.57 1.60
N VAL A 217 11.32 6.67 2.21
CA VAL A 217 12.15 7.65 2.94
C VAL A 217 11.18 8.71 3.49
N GLU A 218 10.84 8.67 4.77
CA GLU A 218 10.72 9.92 5.52
C GLU A 218 12.04 10.02 6.27
N SER A 219 12.91 10.89 5.79
CA SER A 219 14.04 11.31 6.59
C SER A 219 13.47 11.93 7.86
N ILE A 220 13.82 11.33 8.99
CA ILE A 220 13.77 12.00 10.29
C ILE A 220 14.91 13.03 10.26
N GLU A 221 14.74 14.09 9.48
CA GLU A 221 15.63 15.24 9.34
C GLU A 221 14.85 16.18 8.41
N THR A 222 14.16 17.21 8.89
CA THR A 222 14.74 18.34 9.62
C THR A 222 13.61 19.26 10.13
N ALA A 223 13.87 19.83 11.32
CA ALA A 223 13.23 20.97 12.00
C ALA A 223 11.82 20.79 12.60
#